data_AF-A0A920LSG9-F1
#
_entry.id   AF-A0A920LSG9-F1
#
_cell.length_a   1.000
_cell.length_b   1.000
_cell.length_c   1.000
_cell.angle_alpha   90.00
_cell.angle_beta   90.00
_cell.angle_gamma   90.00
#
_symmetry.space_group_name_H-M   'P 1'
#
loop_
_entity.id
_entity.type
_entity.pdbx_description
1 polymer ?
#
loop_
_entity_poly.entity_id
_entity_poly.type
_entity_poly.pdbx_seq_one_letter_code
_entity_poly.pdbx_strand_id
1 'polypeptide(L)'
;MQTNTEMLEEKRAQARLGGGQNRIEKQHSKGKLTARERLAILLDPDSFEEWDMFVEHRCIDFEMEKNKIPGDGVVIGNGLINGRPFSYFHRILQYLVAHYQRPMLQKFVK
;
A
#
# COMPACT_ATOMS: atom_id res chain seq x y z
N MET A 1 -24.97 18.66 -3.60
CA MET A 1 -24.50 17.77 -2.51
C MET A 1 -23.89 16.58 -3.19
N GLN A 2 -22.62 16.26 -2.93
CA GLN A 2 -22.04 15.01 -3.41
C GLN A 2 -22.77 13.84 -2.77
N THR A 3 -23.04 12.80 -3.56
CA THR A 3 -23.64 11.58 -3.01
C THR A 3 -22.59 10.80 -2.21
N ASN A 4 -23.01 10.00 -1.22
CA ASN A 4 -22.09 9.17 -0.44
C ASN A 4 -21.24 8.24 -1.34
N THR A 5 -21.77 7.87 -2.50
CA THR A 5 -21.09 7.05 -3.50
C THR A 5 -19.93 7.80 -4.17
N GLU A 6 -20.15 9.05 -4.58
CA GLU A 6 -19.12 9.90 -5.19
C GLU A 6 -17.94 10.12 -4.22
N MET A 7 -18.24 10.41 -2.94
CA MET A 7 -17.21 10.57 -1.91
C MET A 7 -16.39 9.29 -1.69
N LEU A 8 -17.01 8.11 -1.83
CA LEU A 8 -16.33 6.83 -1.70
C LEU A 8 -15.36 6.61 -2.88
N GLU A 9 -15.79 6.94 -4.09
CA GLU A 9 -14.97 6.82 -5.29
C GLU A 9 -13.75 7.75 -5.26
N GLU A 10 -13.94 9.00 -4.81
CA GLU A 10 -12.83 9.94 -4.60
C GLU A 10 -11.82 9.39 -3.59
N LYS A 11 -12.27 8.85 -2.45
CA LYS A 11 -11.38 8.22 -1.47
C LYS A 11 -10.63 7.02 -2.03
N ARG A 12 -11.29 6.19 -2.84
CA ARG A 12 -10.64 5.07 -3.54
C ARG A 12 -9.58 5.56 -4.52
N ALA A 13 -9.86 6.62 -5.28
CA ALA A 13 -8.89 7.22 -6.19
C ALA A 13 -7.65 7.72 -5.45
N GLN A 14 -7.83 8.40 -4.30
CA GLN A 14 -6.71 8.84 -3.47
C GLN A 14 -5.90 7.67 -2.88
N ALA A 15 -6.57 6.63 -2.38
CA ALA A 15 -5.88 5.45 -1.85
C ALA A 15 -5.10 4.67 -2.93
N ARG A 16 -5.57 4.69 -4.18
CA ARG A 16 -4.86 4.12 -5.33
C ARG A 16 -3.56 4.87 -5.63
N LEU A 17 -3.53 6.19 -5.45
CA LEU A 17 -2.30 7.01 -5.55
C LEU A 17 -1.32 6.73 -4.41
N GLY A 18 -1.82 6.24 -3.27
CA GLY A 18 -1.00 5.79 -2.13
C GLY A 18 -0.06 6.89 -1.63
N GLY A 19 1.26 6.67 -1.76
CA GLY A 19 2.28 7.65 -1.37
C GLY A 19 2.44 8.85 -2.32
N GLY A 20 1.55 9.02 -3.29
CA GLY A 20 1.51 10.12 -4.24
C GLY A 20 2.27 9.87 -5.54
N GLN A 21 1.92 10.64 -6.57
CA GLN A 21 2.44 10.52 -7.93
C GLN A 21 3.98 10.55 -8.00
N ASN A 22 4.61 11.46 -7.25
CA ASN A 22 6.07 11.58 -7.18
C ASN A 22 6.78 10.27 -6.76
N ARG A 23 6.16 9.48 -5.86
CA ARG A 23 6.74 8.20 -5.41
C ARG A 23 6.56 7.11 -6.45
N ILE A 24 5.45 7.12 -7.17
CA ILE A 24 5.17 6.21 -8.30
C ILE A 24 6.22 6.44 -9.40
N GLU A 25 6.38 7.68 -9.84
CA GLU A 25 7.34 8.06 -10.87
C GLU A 25 8.78 7.72 -10.47
N LYS A 26 9.14 7.89 -9.19
CA LYS A 26 10.45 7.48 -8.65
C LYS A 26 10.67 5.96 -8.65
N GLN A 27 9.61 5.14 -8.57
CA GLN A 27 9.74 3.69 -8.75
C GLN A 27 9.91 3.36 -10.22
N HIS A 28 9.07 3.94 -11.08
CA HIS A 28 9.12 3.70 -12.52
C HIS A 28 10.44 4.14 -13.15
N SER A 29 11.02 5.27 -12.73
CA SER A 29 12.34 5.72 -13.18
C SER A 29 13.47 4.77 -12.81
N LYS A 30 13.26 3.91 -11.81
CA LYS A 30 14.19 2.84 -11.42
C LYS A 30 13.89 1.50 -12.10
N GLY A 31 12.96 1.47 -13.05
CA GLY A 31 12.48 0.25 -13.69
C GLY A 31 11.69 -0.67 -12.76
N LYS A 32 11.16 -0.15 -11.64
CA LYS A 32 10.40 -0.93 -10.67
C LYS A 32 8.91 -0.63 -10.79
N LEU A 33 8.11 -1.69 -10.80
CA LEU A 33 6.66 -1.60 -10.70
C LEU A 33 6.21 -1.27 -9.28
N THR A 34 5.06 -0.60 -9.17
CA THR A 34 4.34 -0.38 -7.92
C THR A 34 3.74 -1.67 -7.36
N ALA A 35 3.25 -1.62 -6.12
CA ALA A 35 2.58 -2.74 -5.47
C ALA A 35 1.42 -3.32 -6.31
N ARG A 36 0.52 -2.42 -6.75
CA ARG A 36 -0.71 -2.78 -7.48
C ARG A 36 -0.40 -3.25 -8.89
N GLU A 37 0.61 -2.67 -9.55
CA GLU A 37 1.07 -3.14 -10.86
C GLU A 37 1.65 -4.55 -10.80
N ARG A 38 2.42 -4.88 -9.75
CA ARG A 38 2.94 -6.25 -9.56
C ARG A 38 1.81 -7.25 -9.35
N LEU A 39 0.80 -6.84 -8.58
CA LEU A 39 -0.40 -7.64 -8.32
C LEU A 39 -1.21 -7.91 -9.58
N ALA A 40 -1.40 -6.89 -10.42
CA ALA A 40 -2.11 -7.02 -11.69
C ALA A 40 -1.40 -7.97 -12.68
N ILE A 41 -0.08 -8.15 -12.56
CA ILE A 41 0.68 -9.13 -13.36
C ILE A 41 0.61 -10.54 -12.76
N LEU A 42 0.59 -10.64 -11.43
CA LEU A 42 0.63 -11.92 -10.72
C LEU A 42 -0.72 -12.63 -10.69
N LEU A 43 -1.80 -11.87 -10.53
CA LEU A 43 -3.15 -12.39 -10.35
C LEU A 43 -3.92 -12.40 -11.67
N ASP A 44 -4.91 -13.28 -11.75
CA ASP A 44 -5.83 -13.33 -12.87
C ASP A 44 -6.62 -12.00 -12.97
N PRO A 45 -6.96 -11.53 -14.19
CA PRO A 45 -7.73 -10.30 -14.38
C PRO A 45 -9.03 -10.29 -13.57
N ASP A 46 -9.37 -9.14 -13.00
CA ASP A 46 -10.57 -8.90 -12.20
C ASP A 46 -10.76 -9.82 -10.97
N SER A 47 -9.71 -10.56 -10.56
CA SER A 47 -9.76 -11.45 -9.40
C SER A 47 -9.30 -10.82 -8.09
N PHE A 48 -8.57 -9.69 -8.16
CA PHE A 48 -7.98 -9.08 -6.97
C PHE A 48 -9.02 -8.30 -6.14
N GLU A 49 -9.23 -8.74 -4.91
CA GLU A 49 -10.03 -8.06 -3.91
C GLU A 49 -9.10 -7.44 -2.86
N GLU A 50 -8.97 -6.11 -2.88
CA GLU A 50 -8.13 -5.35 -1.95
C GLU A 50 -8.86 -5.12 -0.62
N TRP A 51 -8.16 -5.39 0.49
CA TRP A 51 -8.63 -5.20 1.85
C TRP A 51 -7.90 -4.04 2.52
N ASP A 52 -8.55 -3.42 3.52
CA ASP A 52 -7.94 -2.38 4.38
C ASP A 52 -7.35 -1.15 3.65
N MET A 53 -7.86 -0.85 2.44
CA MET A 53 -7.44 0.29 1.61
C MET A 53 -7.47 1.66 2.33
N PHE A 54 -8.33 1.81 3.34
CA PHE A 54 -8.50 3.06 4.09
C PHE A 54 -7.85 3.04 5.49
N VAL A 55 -7.15 1.97 5.85
CA VAL A 55 -6.49 1.90 7.16
C VAL A 55 -5.28 2.83 7.16
N GLU A 56 -5.18 3.63 8.21
CA GLU A 56 -4.06 4.53 8.46
C GLU A 56 -3.39 4.14 9.78
N HIS A 57 -2.08 4.40 9.90
CA HIS A 57 -1.42 4.24 11.19
C HIS A 57 -1.96 5.23 12.22
N ARG A 58 -1.84 4.86 13.50
CA ARG A 58 -2.21 5.70 14.65
C ARG A 58 -0.99 6.26 15.39
N CYS A 59 0.20 6.12 14.80
CA CYS A 59 1.44 6.59 15.40
C CYS A 59 1.52 8.11 15.36
N ILE A 60 1.79 8.73 16.51
CA ILE A 60 1.97 10.17 16.68
C ILE A 60 3.43 10.58 16.86
N ASP A 61 4.32 9.60 17.07
CA ASP A 61 5.75 9.84 17.26
C ASP A 61 6.41 10.27 15.95
N PHE A 62 7.55 10.97 16.04
CA PHE A 62 8.38 11.36 14.88
C PHE A 62 7.65 12.16 13.79
N GLU A 63 6.68 13.00 14.17
CA GLU A 63 5.84 13.79 13.25
C GLU A 63 5.02 12.94 12.25
N MET A 64 4.84 11.65 12.54
CA MET A 64 4.06 10.74 11.71
C MET A 64 2.59 11.14 11.59
N GLU A 65 2.06 11.86 12.59
CA GLU A 65 0.70 12.44 12.55
C GLU A 65 0.43 13.23 11.26
N LYS A 66 1.44 13.94 10.74
CA LYS A 66 1.33 14.78 9.54
C LYS A 66 1.40 13.99 8.23
N ASN A 67 1.82 12.72 8.29
CA ASN A 67 2.11 11.90 7.12
C ASN A 67 1.20 10.65 7.08
N LYS A 68 -0.10 10.89 6.95
CA LYS A 68 -1.10 9.83 6.82
C LYS A 68 -1.17 9.36 5.38
N ILE A 69 -0.86 8.09 5.16
CA ILE A 69 -0.92 7.44 3.85
C ILE A 69 -1.98 6.35 3.94
N PRO A 70 -3.01 6.36 3.07
CA PRO A 70 -4.00 5.29 3.01
C PRO A 70 -3.34 3.92 2.78
N GLY A 71 -3.76 2.91 3.54
CA GLY A 71 -3.19 1.56 3.55
C GLY A 71 -1.84 1.43 4.28
N ASP A 72 -1.37 2.49 4.96
CA ASP A 72 -0.06 2.57 5.63
C ASP A 72 1.14 2.12 4.75
N GLY A 73 1.00 2.31 3.44
CA GLY A 73 2.01 1.88 2.46
C GLY A 73 2.05 0.38 2.17
N VAL A 74 1.04 -0.39 2.61
CA VAL A 74 0.88 -1.82 2.36
C VAL A 74 -0.39 -2.05 1.53
N VAL A 75 -0.30 -2.97 0.56
CA VAL A 75 -1.47 -3.44 -0.21
C VAL A 75 -1.69 -4.90 0.18
N ILE A 76 -2.89 -5.21 0.67
CA ILE A 76 -3.29 -6.54 1.15
C ILE A 76 -4.55 -6.94 0.42
N GLY A 77 -4.66 -8.21 0.06
CA GLY A 77 -5.87 -8.74 -0.56
C GLY A 77 -5.73 -10.18 -0.99
N ASN A 78 -6.79 -10.68 -1.64
CA ASN A 78 -6.85 -12.01 -2.18
C ASN A 78 -7.09 -11.94 -3.69
N GLY A 79 -6.72 -13.00 -4.41
CA GLY A 79 -7.09 -13.15 -5.80
C GLY A 79 -6.94 -14.57 -6.28
N LEU A 80 -7.00 -14.74 -7.59
CA LEU A 80 -6.81 -16.02 -8.26
C LEU A 80 -5.47 -16.02 -8.99
N ILE A 81 -4.80 -17.16 -9.02
CA ILE A 81 -3.67 -17.41 -9.92
C ILE A 81 -3.99 -18.69 -10.69
N ASN A 82 -4.14 -18.59 -12.00
CA ASN A 82 -4.54 -19.71 -12.86
C ASN A 82 -5.80 -20.42 -12.34
N GLY A 83 -6.80 -19.64 -11.89
CA GLY A 83 -8.06 -20.13 -11.34
C GLY A 83 -7.98 -20.74 -9.94
N ARG A 84 -6.82 -20.67 -9.26
CA ARG A 84 -6.65 -21.18 -7.90
C ARG A 84 -6.66 -20.04 -6.87
N PRO A 85 -7.36 -20.19 -5.73
CA PRO A 85 -7.38 -19.17 -4.69
C PRO A 85 -5.97 -18.96 -4.13
N PHE A 86 -5.56 -17.70 -4.10
CA PHE A 86 -4.28 -17.25 -3.58
C PHE A 86 -4.47 -16.00 -2.72
N SER A 87 -4.06 -16.08 -1.45
CA SER A 87 -3.99 -14.92 -0.57
C SER A 87 -2.60 -14.31 -0.63
N TYR A 88 -2.51 -13.02 -0.96
CA TYR A 88 -1.24 -12.32 -1.14
C TYR A 88 -1.02 -11.30 -0.03
N PHE A 89 0.02 -11.52 0.76
CA PHE A 89 0.51 -10.55 1.74
C PHE A 89 1.83 -9.96 1.24
N HIS A 90 1.79 -8.76 0.67
CA HIS A 90 3.02 -8.10 0.21
C HIS A 90 3.43 -6.98 1.14
N ARG A 91 4.32 -7.36 2.06
CA ARG A 91 5.13 -6.44 2.84
C ARG A 91 6.10 -5.72 1.90
N ILE A 92 5.66 -4.61 1.27
CA ILE A 92 6.56 -3.72 0.53
C ILE A 92 7.46 -2.98 1.51
N LEU A 93 8.62 -3.58 1.68
CA LEU A 93 9.71 -3.14 2.51
C LEU A 93 10.88 -2.65 1.65
N GLN A 94 10.65 -1.85 0.60
CA GLN A 94 11.78 -1.43 -0.25
C GLN A 94 12.19 0.04 -0.16
N TYR A 95 11.36 0.98 0.32
CA TYR A 95 11.82 2.39 0.36
C TYR A 95 11.53 3.24 1.59
N LEU A 96 10.68 2.83 2.55
CA LEU A 96 10.57 3.55 3.84
C LEU A 96 11.07 2.75 5.04
N VAL A 97 10.82 1.44 5.10
CA VAL A 97 11.22 0.65 6.28
C VAL A 97 12.74 0.47 6.42
N ALA A 98 13.51 0.57 5.32
CA ALA A 98 14.97 0.59 5.39
C ALA A 98 15.55 1.86 6.07
N HIS A 99 14.76 2.93 6.19
CA HIS A 99 15.12 4.11 6.98
C HIS A 99 14.45 4.12 8.37
N TYR A 100 13.25 3.55 8.50
CA TYR A 100 12.46 3.59 9.74
C TYR A 100 12.78 2.50 10.77
N GLN A 101 13.63 1.50 10.49
CA GLN A 101 13.90 0.40 11.45
C GLN A 101 15.26 0.41 12.16
N ARG A 102 16.17 1.37 11.91
CA ARG A 102 17.43 1.41 12.69
C ARG A 102 17.24 1.72 14.19
N PRO A 103 16.26 2.53 14.64
CA PRO A 103 16.07 2.73 16.07
C PRO A 103 15.33 1.58 16.77
N MET A 104 14.51 0.80 16.03
CA MET A 104 13.65 -0.24 16.63
C MET A 104 14.36 -1.59 16.82
N LEU A 105 15.44 -1.84 16.07
CA LEU A 105 16.22 -3.09 16.13
C LEU A 105 17.13 -3.23 17.36
N GLN A 106 17.30 -2.18 18.19
CA GLN A 106 18.08 -2.31 19.44
C GLN A 106 17.32 -2.98 20.59
N LYS A 107 16.01 -3.24 20.48
CA LYS A 107 15.21 -3.85 21.56
C LYS A 107 15.00 -5.38 21.44
N PHE A 108 15.61 -6.05 20.45
CA PHE A 108 15.51 -7.50 20.28
C PHE A 108 16.82 -8.27 20.58
N VAL A 109 17.76 -7.64 21.28
CA VAL A 109 18.87 -8.32 21.98
C VAL A 109 18.77 -8.03 23.48
N LYS A 110 17.67 -8.51 24.08
CA LYS A 110 17.56 -9.21 25.37
C LYS A 110 16.10 -9.57 25.60
#